data_AF-A0A3A0G060-F1
#
_entry.id   AF-A0A3A0G060-F1
#
_cell.length_a   1.000
_cell.length_b   1.000
_cell.length_c   1.000
_cell.angle_alpha   90.00
_cell.angle_beta   90.00
_cell.angle_gamma   90.00
#
_symmetry.space_group_name_H-M   'P 1'
#
loop_
_entity.id
_entity.type
_entity.pdbx_description
1 polymer ?
#
loop_
_entity_poly.entity_id
_entity_poly.type
_entity_poly.pdbx_seq_one_letter_code
_entity_poly.pdbx_strand_id
1 'polypeptide(L)'
;DADAHAGGALSGPLASALRPAALRGYAPVLRPAGEPSAARVRLQSTDDEAWVLRYHDPRLADAARLRELILLLNDDARAADGIALRGPDAAGDAPAMTVKAVMPNWLLASAPKTHTGAGPGSQPMPAPAPNPGAAQFPKVDAFLAHFAAGPTVPAEVVVAILDTCPAEADVQAAAATRFPAHALLADVAANVRIGRPPSLAPGAFAHLDPDQVDASAVTVNWRDAFDADNAAYAMPDHGLFVAGMVRSIAPGAEVHLIRALSDNGVGDMFALIQLLTQLPDALGIGDGRRLVVNLSLVADIPSPAEMQEEWLPDTVGQPLTEAEAAQLQAIWRGAHAALHQAIQWLNTQKGVLVVAAAGNDALGVGARPAPRVPAAYDEVLSVAATALGDRPASYSNGGDVPGSTPNGVATFGGNARAGIVGQPPQVVDRQGNAVGPATPPADVDAVRGLFISSRFPLSAWTNATGWAFWSGTSFAAPIAAAIAARVWARHGDWLPGTLIAALRQPPGTVTASSAELGTPVIAVR
;
A
#
# COMPACT_ATOMS: atom_id res chain seq x y z
N ASP A 1 -1.07 -30.62 -20.14
CA ASP A 1 -1.69 -30.77 -21.47
C ASP A 1 -2.81 -29.77 -21.62
N ALA A 2 -2.65 -28.76 -22.46
CA ALA A 2 -3.68 -27.75 -22.72
C ALA A 2 -4.92 -28.31 -23.45
N ASP A 3 -4.80 -29.49 -24.06
CA ASP A 3 -5.88 -30.15 -24.81
C ASP A 3 -6.71 -31.15 -23.98
N ALA A 4 -6.40 -31.34 -22.69
CA ALA A 4 -7.10 -32.27 -21.80
C ALA A 4 -8.23 -31.62 -20.95
N HIS A 5 -8.64 -30.38 -21.26
CA HIS A 5 -9.76 -29.73 -20.58
C HIS A 5 -11.10 -30.18 -21.17
N ALA A 6 -11.55 -31.35 -20.72
CA ALA A 6 -12.92 -31.79 -20.85
C ALA A 6 -13.57 -31.84 -19.46
N GLY A 7 -14.34 -30.82 -19.09
CA GLY A 7 -15.34 -30.93 -18.03
C GLY A 7 -15.33 -29.79 -17.01
N GLY A 8 -16.13 -28.74 -17.27
CA GLY A 8 -16.44 -27.72 -16.26
C GLY A 8 -17.04 -26.41 -16.79
N ALA A 9 -18.32 -26.44 -17.17
CA ALA A 9 -19.30 -25.33 -17.01
C ALA A 9 -19.04 -23.91 -17.58
N LEU A 10 -18.11 -23.69 -18.52
CA LEU A 10 -17.96 -22.38 -19.16
C LEU A 10 -18.64 -22.32 -20.52
N SER A 11 -19.65 -21.44 -20.66
CA SER A 11 -20.28 -21.07 -21.93
C SER A 11 -20.12 -19.56 -22.18
N GLY A 12 -20.42 -19.10 -23.39
CA GLY A 12 -20.48 -17.65 -23.65
C GLY A 12 -19.12 -16.95 -23.71
N PRO A 13 -19.08 -15.61 -23.48
CA PRO A 13 -17.89 -14.78 -23.68
C PRO A 13 -16.70 -15.17 -22.79
N LEU A 14 -16.96 -15.65 -21.57
CA LEU A 14 -15.90 -16.03 -20.62
C LEU A 14 -15.15 -17.29 -21.09
N ALA A 15 -15.85 -18.24 -21.72
CA ALA A 15 -15.25 -19.42 -22.33
C ALA A 15 -14.38 -19.10 -23.56
N SER A 16 -14.62 -17.96 -24.23
CA SER A 16 -13.74 -17.46 -25.30
C SER A 16 -12.45 -16.91 -24.71
N ALA A 17 -12.57 -16.09 -23.67
CA ALA A 17 -11.44 -15.40 -23.04
C ALA A 17 -10.50 -16.33 -22.26
N LEU A 18 -11.01 -17.44 -21.71
CA LEU A 18 -10.22 -18.47 -21.03
C LEU A 18 -9.64 -19.55 -21.96
N ARG A 19 -9.87 -19.45 -23.28
CA ARG A 19 -9.21 -20.35 -24.24
C ARG A 19 -7.76 -19.91 -24.45
N PRO A 20 -6.78 -20.82 -24.40
CA PRO A 20 -5.35 -20.53 -24.57
C PRO A 20 -5.00 -20.18 -26.03
N ALA A 21 -5.61 -19.16 -26.62
CA ALA A 21 -5.43 -18.81 -28.03
C ALA A 21 -4.01 -18.32 -28.31
N ALA A 22 -3.44 -17.45 -27.46
CA ALA A 22 -2.07 -16.98 -27.56
C ALA A 22 -1.02 -18.03 -27.14
N LEU A 23 -1.44 -19.05 -26.39
CA LEU A 23 -0.60 -20.20 -26.02
C LEU A 23 -0.65 -21.38 -27.02
N ARG A 24 -1.49 -21.33 -28.07
CA ARG A 24 -1.52 -22.37 -29.13
C ARG A 24 -0.16 -22.46 -29.82
N GLY A 25 0.54 -23.57 -29.61
CA GLY A 25 1.91 -23.83 -30.10
C GLY A 25 2.96 -24.01 -29.00
N TYR A 26 2.61 -23.75 -27.73
CA TYR A 26 3.51 -23.84 -26.57
C TYR A 26 3.25 -25.05 -25.65
N ALA A 27 2.53 -26.06 -26.14
CA ALA A 27 2.33 -27.35 -25.44
C ALA A 27 3.60 -28.01 -24.83
N PRO A 28 4.84 -27.79 -25.33
CA PRO A 28 6.04 -28.35 -24.69
C PRO A 28 6.63 -27.50 -23.54
N VAL A 29 6.14 -26.28 -23.26
CA VAL A 29 6.77 -25.32 -22.33
C VAL A 29 6.32 -25.50 -20.87
N LEU A 30 5.24 -26.25 -20.62
CA LEU A 30 4.75 -26.59 -19.28
C LEU A 30 4.84 -28.09 -18.99
N ARG A 31 5.99 -28.72 -19.29
CA ARG A 31 6.25 -30.13 -18.94
C ARG A 31 7.05 -30.23 -17.64
N PRO A 32 6.80 -31.24 -16.79
CA PRO A 32 7.67 -31.56 -15.65
C PRO A 32 9.12 -31.77 -16.12
N ALA A 33 10.09 -31.47 -15.25
CA ALA A 33 11.51 -31.53 -15.56
C ALA A 33 11.92 -32.92 -16.12
N GLY A 34 12.45 -32.96 -17.35
CA GLY A 34 12.93 -34.20 -17.97
C GLY A 34 13.37 -34.11 -19.44
N GLU A 35 12.91 -33.13 -20.23
CA GLU A 35 13.30 -32.99 -21.65
C GLU A 35 14.23 -31.80 -21.92
N PRO A 36 15.29 -31.95 -22.76
CA PRO A 36 16.29 -30.90 -23.00
C PRO A 36 15.78 -29.63 -23.69
N SER A 37 14.59 -29.66 -24.29
CA SER A 37 13.99 -28.57 -25.08
C SER A 37 12.82 -27.85 -24.39
N ALA A 38 12.39 -28.30 -23.20
CA ALA A 38 11.32 -27.64 -22.46
C ALA A 38 11.84 -26.34 -21.83
N ALA A 39 11.10 -25.24 -21.98
CA ALA A 39 11.39 -24.01 -21.27
C ALA A 39 11.36 -24.30 -19.76
N ARG A 40 12.47 -24.02 -19.08
CA ARG A 40 12.61 -24.35 -17.66
C ARG A 40 11.87 -23.31 -16.83
N VAL A 41 10.68 -23.65 -16.34
CA VAL A 41 10.11 -22.99 -15.17
C VAL A 41 11.01 -23.34 -13.98
N ARG A 42 11.84 -22.39 -13.53
CA ARG A 42 12.59 -22.56 -12.29
C ARG A 42 11.85 -21.84 -11.17
N LEU A 43 11.25 -22.62 -10.29
CA LEU A 43 10.90 -22.18 -8.95
C LEU A 43 12.22 -21.94 -8.20
N GLN A 44 12.52 -20.68 -7.89
CA GLN A 44 13.57 -20.36 -6.94
C GLN A 44 12.90 -20.14 -5.58
N SER A 45 13.20 -21.01 -4.62
CA SER A 45 12.95 -20.75 -3.21
C SER A 45 13.82 -19.59 -2.77
N THR A 46 13.26 -18.64 -2.04
CA THR A 46 14.02 -17.58 -1.39
C THR A 46 13.87 -17.67 0.14
N ASP A 47 13.63 -18.88 0.67
CA ASP A 47 13.29 -19.27 2.06
C ASP A 47 11.79 -19.58 2.29
N ASP A 48 11.50 -20.32 3.36
CA ASP A 48 10.48 -21.39 3.53
C ASP A 48 9.00 -21.15 3.14
N GLU A 49 8.54 -19.96 2.74
CA GLU A 49 7.11 -19.73 2.47
C GLU A 49 6.74 -18.87 1.25
N ALA A 50 7.70 -18.39 0.44
CA ALA A 50 7.34 -17.72 -0.81
C ALA A 50 8.29 -18.05 -1.98
N TRP A 51 7.67 -18.38 -3.12
CA TRP A 51 8.34 -18.92 -4.28
C TRP A 51 8.13 -17.99 -5.47
N VAL A 52 9.22 -17.53 -6.06
CA VAL A 52 9.15 -16.74 -7.29
C VAL A 52 9.15 -17.68 -8.48
N LEU A 53 8.08 -17.62 -9.26
CA LEU A 53 8.07 -18.17 -10.61
C LEU A 53 8.77 -17.16 -11.53
N ARG A 54 10.10 -17.20 -11.63
CA ARG A 54 10.82 -16.33 -12.57
C ARG A 54 10.67 -16.87 -13.98
N TYR A 55 9.82 -16.23 -14.76
CA TYR A 55 9.66 -16.56 -16.16
C TYR A 55 10.68 -15.77 -17.01
N HIS A 56 11.79 -16.42 -17.35
CA HIS A 56 12.83 -15.87 -18.23
C HIS A 56 12.76 -16.50 -19.63
N ASP A 57 11.59 -16.48 -20.27
CA ASP A 57 11.50 -16.77 -21.71
C ASP A 57 11.08 -15.49 -22.44
N PRO A 58 11.94 -14.92 -23.31
CA PRO A 58 11.61 -13.78 -24.16
C PRO A 58 10.35 -14.00 -25.00
N ARG A 59 9.92 -15.26 -25.17
CA ARG A 59 8.71 -15.63 -25.90
C ARG A 59 7.41 -15.43 -25.11
N LEU A 60 7.41 -15.24 -23.79
CA LEU A 60 6.24 -14.70 -23.05
C LEU A 60 6.46 -13.25 -22.59
N ALA A 61 7.36 -12.50 -23.22
CA ALA A 61 7.44 -11.04 -23.02
C ALA A 61 6.19 -10.30 -23.54
N ASP A 62 5.28 -11.01 -24.22
CA ASP A 62 3.97 -10.51 -24.62
C ASP A 62 2.99 -10.63 -23.45
N ALA A 63 2.47 -9.47 -23.02
CA ALA A 63 1.49 -9.34 -21.95
C ALA A 63 0.32 -10.33 -22.15
N ALA A 64 -0.25 -10.42 -23.36
CA ALA A 64 -1.40 -11.28 -23.62
C ALA A 64 -1.14 -12.76 -23.25
N ARG A 65 0.10 -13.24 -23.41
CA ARG A 65 0.49 -14.62 -23.08
C ARG A 65 0.69 -14.83 -21.58
N LEU A 66 1.27 -13.86 -20.88
CA LEU A 66 1.40 -13.91 -19.43
C LEU A 66 0.02 -13.95 -18.76
N ARG A 67 -0.95 -13.21 -19.30
CA ARG A 67 -2.33 -13.16 -18.83
C ARG A 67 -2.99 -14.51 -18.96
N GLU A 68 -2.94 -15.09 -20.17
CA GLU A 68 -3.52 -16.41 -20.42
C GLU A 68 -2.92 -17.47 -19.48
N LEU A 69 -1.60 -17.45 -19.26
CA LEU A 69 -0.94 -18.37 -18.34
C LEU A 69 -1.45 -18.21 -16.90
N ILE A 70 -1.58 -16.97 -16.41
CA ILE A 70 -2.09 -16.68 -15.06
C ILE A 70 -3.55 -17.13 -14.91
N LEU A 71 -4.39 -16.87 -15.91
CA LEU A 71 -5.79 -17.28 -15.91
C LEU A 71 -5.92 -18.81 -15.86
N LEU A 72 -5.15 -19.53 -16.69
CA LEU A 72 -5.17 -21.00 -16.73
C LEU A 72 -4.67 -21.62 -15.43
N LEU A 73 -3.53 -21.18 -14.91
CA LEU A 73 -2.98 -21.71 -13.66
C LEU A 73 -3.91 -21.45 -12.48
N ASN A 74 -4.55 -20.30 -12.41
CA ASN A 74 -5.56 -20.03 -11.38
C ASN A 74 -6.82 -20.86 -11.55
N ASP A 75 -7.23 -21.17 -12.78
CA ASP A 75 -8.37 -22.04 -13.02
C ASP A 75 -8.07 -23.49 -12.60
N ASP A 76 -6.90 -24.01 -12.99
CA ASP A 76 -6.40 -25.33 -12.57
C ASP A 76 -6.27 -25.43 -11.04
N ALA A 77 -5.69 -24.40 -10.41
CA ALA A 77 -5.58 -24.35 -8.95
C ALA A 77 -6.95 -24.38 -8.27
N ARG A 78 -7.97 -23.70 -8.82
CA ARG A 78 -9.33 -23.76 -8.25
C ARG A 78 -9.98 -25.13 -8.46
N ALA A 79 -9.85 -25.70 -9.65
CA ALA A 79 -10.46 -26.98 -9.99
C ALA A 79 -9.88 -28.16 -9.19
N ALA A 80 -8.58 -28.10 -8.87
CA ALA A 80 -7.85 -29.16 -8.18
C ALA A 80 -7.63 -28.93 -6.67
N ASP A 81 -8.19 -27.85 -6.09
CA ASP A 81 -7.85 -27.34 -4.75
C ASP A 81 -6.31 -27.16 -4.55
N GLY A 82 -5.69 -26.63 -5.60
CA GLY A 82 -4.30 -26.26 -5.69
C GLY A 82 -3.48 -27.18 -6.60
N ILE A 83 -2.38 -26.63 -7.10
CA ILE A 83 -1.46 -27.35 -7.98
C ILE A 83 -0.33 -27.92 -7.13
N ALA A 84 -0.30 -29.24 -7.01
CA ALA A 84 0.74 -29.97 -6.30
C ALA A 84 2.11 -29.81 -7.00
N LEU A 85 3.10 -29.30 -6.28
CA LEU A 85 4.50 -29.25 -6.72
C LEU A 85 5.29 -30.39 -6.06
N ARG A 86 5.99 -31.17 -6.90
CA ARG A 86 6.92 -32.21 -6.45
C ARG A 86 8.32 -31.62 -6.33
N GLY A 87 8.95 -31.79 -5.17
CA GLY A 87 10.34 -31.39 -4.96
C GLY A 87 11.32 -32.27 -5.75
N PRO A 88 12.53 -31.78 -6.05
CA PRO A 88 13.54 -32.52 -6.81
C PRO A 88 14.01 -33.82 -6.13
N ASP A 89 13.88 -33.92 -4.80
CA ASP A 89 14.37 -35.06 -4.00
C ASP A 89 13.25 -35.94 -3.40
N ALA A 90 11.99 -35.75 -3.80
CA ALA A 90 10.86 -36.49 -3.22
C ALA A 90 10.79 -37.94 -3.74
N ALA A 91 11.41 -38.87 -3.02
CA ALA A 91 11.31 -40.32 -3.26
C ALA A 91 9.96 -40.94 -2.82
N GLY A 92 8.88 -40.16 -2.71
CA GLY A 92 7.55 -40.60 -2.27
C GLY A 92 6.39 -39.82 -2.92
N ASP A 93 5.15 -40.29 -2.71
CA ASP A 93 3.93 -39.79 -3.39
C ASP A 93 3.34 -38.49 -2.81
N ALA A 94 3.87 -37.95 -1.71
CA ALA A 94 3.35 -36.71 -1.11
C ALA A 94 3.93 -35.46 -1.80
N PRO A 95 3.09 -34.47 -2.19
CA PRO A 95 3.58 -33.21 -2.73
C PRO A 95 4.34 -32.42 -1.66
N ALA A 96 5.44 -31.77 -2.05
CA ALA A 96 6.24 -30.94 -1.15
C ALA A 96 5.54 -29.61 -0.84
N MET A 97 4.71 -29.13 -1.77
CA MET A 97 3.94 -27.89 -1.65
C MET A 97 2.72 -27.90 -2.57
N THR A 98 1.78 -26.99 -2.31
CA THR A 98 0.59 -26.77 -3.14
C THR A 98 0.47 -25.30 -3.51
N VAL A 99 0.44 -24.99 -4.80
CA VAL A 99 0.18 -23.63 -5.30
C VAL A 99 -1.32 -23.37 -5.26
N LYS A 100 -1.75 -22.40 -4.45
CA LYS A 100 -3.17 -22.01 -4.33
C LYS A 100 -3.60 -20.94 -5.33
N ALA A 101 -2.69 -20.09 -5.77
CA ALA A 101 -2.93 -19.07 -6.78
C ALA A 101 -1.60 -18.60 -7.40
N VAL A 102 -1.68 -17.98 -8.57
CA VAL A 102 -0.60 -17.22 -9.21
C VAL A 102 -1.08 -15.82 -9.54
N MET A 103 -0.18 -14.85 -9.47
CA MET A 103 -0.50 -13.45 -9.78
C MET A 103 0.69 -12.73 -10.42
N PRO A 104 0.47 -11.63 -11.15
CA PRO A 104 1.56 -10.74 -11.52
C PRO A 104 2.29 -10.19 -10.30
N ASN A 105 3.58 -9.90 -10.45
CA ASN A 105 4.30 -9.10 -9.46
C ASN A 105 3.98 -7.62 -9.68
N TRP A 106 2.85 -7.17 -9.13
CA TRP A 106 2.38 -5.79 -9.26
C TRP A 106 3.35 -4.80 -8.61
N LEU A 107 3.37 -3.58 -9.14
CA LEU A 107 4.07 -2.49 -8.48
C LEU A 107 3.31 -2.03 -7.24
N LEU A 108 4.06 -1.58 -6.26
CA LEU A 108 3.58 -0.84 -5.11
C LEU A 108 4.08 0.58 -5.24
N ALA A 109 3.26 1.54 -4.84
CA ALA A 109 3.70 2.91 -4.95
C ALA A 109 3.14 3.84 -3.87
N SER A 110 4.03 4.77 -3.52
CA SER A 110 3.73 6.10 -2.99
C SER A 110 4.17 7.19 -3.97
N ALA A 111 4.57 6.83 -5.19
CA ALA A 111 5.09 7.76 -6.20
C ALA A 111 3.97 8.56 -6.91
N PRO A 112 4.18 9.85 -7.24
CA PRO A 112 3.20 10.69 -7.95
C PRO A 112 2.72 10.13 -9.30
N LYS A 113 1.69 10.79 -9.87
CA LYS A 113 0.97 10.34 -11.09
C LYS A 113 1.85 9.96 -12.29
N THR A 114 3.06 10.50 -12.40
CA THR A 114 3.98 10.16 -13.50
C THR A 114 4.50 8.72 -13.44
N HIS A 115 4.39 8.04 -12.29
CA HIS A 115 4.90 6.67 -12.14
C HIS A 115 3.78 5.62 -12.04
N THR A 116 2.76 5.86 -11.20
CA THR A 116 1.75 4.82 -10.85
C THR A 116 0.37 5.38 -10.48
N GLY A 117 0.17 6.70 -10.53
CA GLY A 117 -1.08 7.31 -10.04
C GLY A 117 -1.28 7.30 -8.52
N ALA A 118 -0.37 6.66 -7.77
CA ALA A 118 -0.54 6.24 -6.37
C ALA A 118 0.01 7.20 -5.31
N GLY A 119 0.61 8.30 -5.73
CA GLY A 119 1.35 9.19 -4.84
C GLY A 119 0.46 10.09 -3.99
N PRO A 120 1.07 10.90 -3.11
CA PRO A 120 0.34 11.80 -2.25
C PRO A 120 -0.58 12.74 -3.03
N GLY A 121 -1.65 13.19 -2.35
CA GLY A 121 -2.65 14.09 -2.90
C GLY A 121 -2.10 15.45 -3.34
N SER A 122 -0.87 15.81 -2.94
CA SER A 122 -0.15 17.00 -3.38
C SER A 122 1.37 16.80 -3.41
N GLN A 123 2.12 17.78 -3.94
CA GLN A 123 3.55 17.89 -3.67
C GLN A 123 3.84 18.50 -2.28
N PRO A 124 4.97 18.12 -1.65
CA PRO A 124 5.44 18.79 -0.45
C PRO A 124 5.88 20.22 -0.78
N MET A 125 5.62 21.14 0.15
CA MET A 125 6.09 22.53 0.07
C MET A 125 6.67 23.00 1.40
N PRO A 126 7.47 24.09 1.41
CA PRO A 126 8.03 24.62 2.65
C PRO A 126 6.97 24.90 3.71
N ALA A 127 7.23 24.47 4.95
CA ALA A 127 6.43 24.85 6.11
C ALA A 127 7.30 25.60 7.13
N PRO A 128 6.76 26.62 7.80
CA PRO A 128 7.43 27.21 8.95
C PRO A 128 7.42 26.24 10.13
N ALA A 129 8.37 26.44 11.05
CA ALA A 129 8.39 25.71 12.30
C ALA A 129 7.07 25.92 13.09
N PRO A 130 6.58 24.90 13.81
CA PRO A 130 5.46 25.07 14.72
C PRO A 130 5.79 26.10 15.82
N ASN A 131 4.75 26.76 16.33
CA ASN A 131 4.86 27.51 17.57
C ASN A 131 5.36 26.56 18.68
N PRO A 132 6.33 26.97 19.51
CA PRO A 132 6.80 26.15 20.62
C PRO A 132 5.65 25.68 21.50
N GLY A 133 5.61 24.37 21.81
CA GLY A 133 4.57 23.76 22.64
C GLY A 133 3.21 23.51 21.95
N ALA A 134 3.04 23.92 20.68
CA ALA A 134 1.81 23.63 19.95
C ALA A 134 1.77 22.15 19.52
N ALA A 135 0.82 21.39 20.06
CA ALA A 135 0.54 20.04 19.58
C ALA A 135 0.05 20.10 18.13
N GLN A 136 0.59 19.23 17.28
CA GLN A 136 0.17 19.13 15.88
C GLN A 136 -1.27 18.59 15.74
N PHE A 137 -1.65 17.69 16.64
CA PHE A 137 -2.96 17.05 16.70
C PHE A 137 -3.56 17.20 18.11
N PRO A 138 -4.01 18.42 18.47
CA PRO A 138 -4.37 18.77 19.86
C PRO A 138 -5.58 18.01 20.40
N LYS A 139 -6.41 17.40 19.53
CA LYS A 139 -7.61 16.65 19.95
C LYS A 139 -7.37 15.14 20.11
N VAL A 140 -6.17 14.63 19.81
CA VAL A 140 -5.87 13.18 19.95
C VAL A 140 -6.12 12.70 21.37
N ASP A 141 -5.60 13.40 22.39
CA ASP A 141 -5.77 12.95 23.78
C ASP A 141 -7.24 12.98 24.23
N ALA A 142 -8.01 13.95 23.75
CA ALA A 142 -9.45 14.01 23.99
C ALA A 142 -10.17 12.83 23.33
N PHE A 143 -9.78 12.44 22.11
CA PHE A 143 -10.29 11.23 21.47
C PHE A 143 -9.90 9.97 22.25
N LEU A 144 -8.65 9.86 22.69
CA LEU A 144 -8.16 8.68 23.42
C LEU A 144 -8.78 8.51 24.81
N ALA A 145 -9.29 9.58 25.43
CA ALA A 145 -9.97 9.53 26.72
C ALA A 145 -11.19 8.57 26.71
N HIS A 146 -11.80 8.33 25.56
CA HIS A 146 -12.93 7.40 25.41
C HIS A 146 -12.53 5.93 25.61
N PHE A 147 -11.25 5.62 25.43
CA PHE A 147 -10.69 4.29 25.66
C PHE A 147 -10.02 4.17 27.03
N ALA A 148 -10.17 5.19 27.90
CA ALA A 148 -9.53 5.21 29.21
C ALA A 148 -10.31 4.43 30.28
N ALA A 149 -11.63 4.24 30.09
CA ALA A 149 -12.49 3.55 31.04
C ALA A 149 -12.40 2.02 30.90
N GLY A 150 -12.62 1.32 32.01
CA GLY A 150 -12.64 -0.14 32.07
C GLY A 150 -11.29 -0.78 32.46
N PRO A 151 -11.26 -2.13 32.57
CA PRO A 151 -10.03 -2.87 32.81
C PRO A 151 -9.01 -2.61 31.69
N THR A 152 -7.74 -2.49 32.05
CA THR A 152 -6.64 -2.34 31.10
C THR A 152 -5.73 -3.57 31.17
N VAL A 153 -5.33 -4.07 30.02
CA VAL A 153 -4.27 -5.08 29.88
C VAL A 153 -3.13 -4.42 29.10
N PRO A 154 -2.07 -3.92 29.75
CA PRO A 154 -1.01 -3.22 29.05
C PRO A 154 -0.28 -4.11 28.04
N ALA A 155 0.15 -3.53 26.93
CA ALA A 155 1.05 -4.16 25.98
C ALA A 155 2.10 -3.18 25.48
N GLU A 156 3.29 -3.69 25.17
CA GLU A 156 4.25 -2.95 24.37
C GLU A 156 3.76 -2.93 22.92
N VAL A 157 3.80 -1.77 22.28
CA VAL A 157 3.34 -1.65 20.89
C VAL A 157 4.50 -1.25 20.00
N VAL A 158 4.70 -2.06 18.97
CA VAL A 158 5.62 -1.81 17.87
C VAL A 158 4.82 -1.27 16.68
N VAL A 159 5.27 -0.16 16.11
CA VAL A 159 4.74 0.37 14.85
C VAL A 159 5.81 0.22 13.77
N ALA A 160 5.55 -0.66 12.81
CA ALA A 160 6.40 -0.86 11.64
C ALA A 160 5.83 -0.09 10.45
N ILE A 161 6.61 0.87 9.95
CA ILE A 161 6.27 1.69 8.79
C ILE A 161 7.03 1.12 7.60
N LEU A 162 6.31 0.51 6.67
CA LEU A 162 6.88 -0.03 5.43
C LEU A 162 6.68 1.01 4.34
N ASP A 163 7.76 1.72 4.00
CA ASP A 163 7.73 2.87 3.10
C ASP A 163 9.10 3.05 2.43
N THR A 164 9.29 4.14 1.71
CA THR A 164 10.60 4.73 1.45
C THR A 164 11.35 5.00 2.76
N CYS A 165 12.68 4.99 2.74
CA CYS A 165 13.47 5.15 3.95
C CYS A 165 14.78 5.89 3.65
N PRO A 166 15.01 7.09 4.20
CA PRO A 166 16.31 7.75 4.05
C PRO A 166 17.40 6.95 4.77
N ALA A 167 18.67 7.23 4.47
CA ALA A 167 19.76 6.66 5.25
C ALA A 167 19.71 7.21 6.69
N GLU A 168 19.91 6.33 7.68
CA GLU A 168 19.94 6.73 9.10
C GLU A 168 20.98 7.85 9.34
N ALA A 169 22.14 7.76 8.69
CA ALA A 169 23.19 8.75 8.77
C ALA A 169 22.76 10.14 8.25
N ASP A 170 21.92 10.21 7.21
CA ASP A 170 21.43 11.47 6.67
C ASP A 170 20.44 12.15 7.63
N VAL A 171 19.59 11.36 8.28
CA VAL A 171 18.65 11.84 9.30
C VAL A 171 19.42 12.37 10.52
N GLN A 172 20.44 11.62 10.98
CA GLN A 172 21.32 12.05 12.07
C GLN A 172 22.10 13.32 11.72
N ALA A 173 22.67 13.41 10.51
CA ALA A 173 23.38 14.58 10.05
C ALA A 173 22.45 15.80 9.93
N ALA A 174 21.24 15.62 9.40
CA ALA A 174 20.23 16.68 9.31
C ALA A 174 19.85 17.20 10.71
N ALA A 175 19.62 16.29 11.68
CA ALA A 175 19.31 16.64 13.06
C ALA A 175 20.47 17.38 13.75
N ALA A 176 21.71 16.92 13.57
CA ALA A 176 22.86 17.47 14.28
C ALA A 176 23.40 18.77 13.69
N THR A 177 23.35 18.93 12.36
CA THR A 177 24.07 20.00 11.66
C THR A 177 23.14 21.00 10.97
N ARG A 178 22.12 20.51 10.25
CA ARG A 178 21.29 21.39 9.41
C ARG A 178 20.13 22.00 10.17
N PHE A 179 19.52 21.24 11.08
CA PHE A 179 18.36 21.64 11.86
C PHE A 179 18.52 21.34 13.36
N PRO A 180 19.57 21.83 14.02
CA PRO A 180 19.86 21.50 15.43
C PRO A 180 18.78 21.92 16.43
N ALA A 181 17.93 22.88 16.07
CA ALA A 181 16.81 23.33 16.92
C ALA A 181 15.50 22.51 16.69
N HIS A 182 15.50 21.54 15.78
CA HIS A 182 14.30 20.82 15.38
C HIS A 182 14.02 19.63 16.33
N ALA A 183 13.24 19.88 17.40
CA ALA A 183 12.98 18.90 18.45
C ALA A 183 12.45 17.54 17.95
N LEU A 184 11.45 17.53 17.04
CA LEU A 184 10.90 16.27 16.52
C LEU A 184 11.92 15.50 15.67
N LEU A 185 12.74 16.17 14.87
CA LEU A 185 13.78 15.53 14.07
C LEU A 185 14.87 14.93 14.97
N ALA A 186 15.26 15.66 16.03
CA ALA A 186 16.18 15.14 17.04
C ALA A 186 15.62 13.90 17.77
N ASP A 187 14.33 13.93 18.14
CA ASP A 187 13.66 12.78 18.76
C ASP A 187 13.56 11.59 17.79
N VAL A 188 13.21 11.82 16.52
CA VAL A 188 13.19 10.76 15.50
C VAL A 188 14.58 10.17 15.27
N ALA A 189 15.61 11.01 15.12
CA ALA A 189 16.99 10.57 14.93
C ALA A 189 17.52 9.73 16.11
N ALA A 190 17.02 9.98 17.32
CA ALA A 190 17.42 9.27 18.53
C ALA A 190 16.61 7.98 18.77
N ASN A 191 15.31 7.99 18.48
CA ASN A 191 14.37 6.99 19.00
C ASN A 191 13.65 6.15 17.93
N VAL A 192 13.73 6.50 16.65
CA VAL A 192 13.18 5.67 15.55
C VAL A 192 14.28 4.78 15.00
N ARG A 193 13.97 3.49 14.79
CA ARG A 193 14.90 2.57 14.11
C ARG A 193 14.73 2.72 12.60
N ILE A 194 15.68 3.40 11.96
CA ILE A 194 15.60 3.78 10.54
C ILE A 194 16.48 2.83 9.72
N GLY A 195 15.88 2.13 8.77
CA GLY A 195 16.62 1.31 7.79
C GLY A 195 17.36 0.10 8.39
N ARG A 196 17.03 -0.29 9.61
CA ARG A 196 17.60 -1.48 10.29
C ARG A 196 16.86 -2.75 9.86
N PRO A 197 17.47 -3.95 9.98
CA PRO A 197 16.77 -5.20 9.66
C PRO A 197 15.38 -5.27 10.32
N PRO A 198 14.33 -5.71 9.60
CA PRO A 198 14.35 -6.38 8.30
C PRO A 198 14.32 -5.46 7.06
N SER A 199 14.66 -4.16 7.19
CA SER A 199 14.68 -3.23 6.07
C SER A 199 15.45 -3.74 4.86
N LEU A 200 14.84 -3.60 3.66
CA LEU A 200 15.50 -3.92 2.41
C LEU A 200 16.70 -3.00 2.17
N ALA A 201 17.71 -3.52 1.47
CA ALA A 201 18.84 -2.72 1.03
C ALA A 201 18.38 -1.67 -0.01
N PRO A 202 19.04 -0.50 -0.09
CA PRO A 202 18.70 0.52 -1.10
C PRO A 202 18.68 -0.01 -2.54
N GLY A 203 19.59 -0.94 -2.88
CA GLY A 203 19.66 -1.57 -4.19
C GLY A 203 18.66 -2.71 -4.45
N ALA A 204 17.77 -3.03 -3.50
CA ALA A 204 16.81 -4.12 -3.64
C ALA A 204 15.81 -3.91 -4.81
N PHE A 205 15.65 -2.67 -5.27
CA PHE A 205 14.76 -2.27 -6.35
C PHE A 205 15.50 -1.79 -7.61
N ALA A 206 16.76 -2.19 -7.80
CA ALA A 206 17.53 -1.80 -8.99
C ALA A 206 16.86 -2.27 -10.31
N HIS A 207 16.06 -3.34 -10.26
CA HIS A 207 15.25 -3.82 -11.40
C HIS A 207 14.01 -2.97 -11.70
N LEU A 208 13.73 -1.95 -10.88
CA LEU A 208 12.65 -0.97 -11.08
C LEU A 208 13.21 0.43 -11.33
N ASP A 209 14.54 0.59 -11.36
CA ASP A 209 15.17 1.89 -11.57
C ASP A 209 15.08 2.26 -13.07
N PRO A 210 14.30 3.30 -13.43
CA PRO A 210 14.10 3.67 -14.83
C PRO A 210 15.40 4.12 -15.52
N ASP A 211 16.43 4.52 -14.76
CA ASP A 211 17.74 4.87 -15.31
C ASP A 211 18.61 3.64 -15.58
N GLN A 212 18.27 2.48 -14.98
CA GLN A 212 19.04 1.22 -15.11
C GLN A 212 18.30 0.15 -15.91
N VAL A 213 17.01 0.33 -16.17
CA VAL A 213 16.16 -0.65 -16.82
C VAL A 213 15.68 -0.11 -18.16
N ASP A 214 15.77 -0.95 -19.20
CA ASP A 214 15.13 -0.66 -20.47
C ASP A 214 13.62 -0.54 -20.23
N ALA A 215 13.05 0.66 -20.44
CA ALA A 215 11.64 0.94 -20.21
C ALA A 215 10.70 0.00 -21.00
N SER A 216 11.19 -0.65 -22.07
CA SER A 216 10.44 -1.68 -22.81
C SER A 216 10.41 -3.06 -22.14
N ALA A 217 11.24 -3.28 -21.10
CA ALA A 217 11.36 -4.54 -20.36
C ALA A 217 10.51 -4.59 -19.08
N VAL A 218 9.92 -3.47 -18.64
CA VAL A 218 9.01 -3.40 -17.49
C VAL A 218 7.63 -2.96 -17.96
N THR A 219 6.70 -3.91 -18.02
CA THR A 219 5.29 -3.62 -18.29
C THR A 219 4.64 -3.09 -17.00
N VAL A 220 4.67 -1.78 -16.79
CA VAL A 220 4.01 -1.14 -15.64
C VAL A 220 2.50 -1.24 -15.81
N ASN A 221 1.80 -1.89 -14.87
CA ASN A 221 0.33 -2.04 -14.93
C ASN A 221 -0.21 -2.59 -16.24
N TRP A 222 0.51 -3.48 -16.94
CA TRP A 222 0.06 -3.93 -18.26
C TRP A 222 -0.01 -2.82 -19.31
N ARG A 223 0.66 -1.68 -19.07
CA ARG A 223 0.83 -0.56 -20.00
C ARG A 223 2.20 -0.62 -20.66
N ASP A 224 2.23 -0.22 -21.93
CA ASP A 224 3.38 -0.35 -22.83
C ASP A 224 4.56 0.59 -22.53
N ALA A 225 4.43 1.55 -21.59
CA ALA A 225 5.49 2.49 -21.29
C ALA A 225 5.49 3.01 -19.84
N PHE A 226 6.69 3.17 -19.31
CA PHE A 226 7.00 4.03 -18.16
C PHE A 226 6.98 5.49 -18.65
N ASP A 227 6.18 6.37 -18.04
CA ASP A 227 6.25 7.79 -18.37
C ASP A 227 7.51 8.35 -17.71
N ALA A 228 8.60 8.40 -18.49
CA ALA A 228 9.96 8.74 -18.04
C ALA A 228 10.14 10.21 -17.63
N ASP A 229 9.06 10.93 -17.32
CA ASP A 229 9.13 12.26 -16.74
C ASP A 229 9.54 12.14 -15.26
N ASN A 230 10.85 11.85 -15.09
CA ASN A 230 11.63 11.68 -13.86
C ASN A 230 11.66 12.95 -12.97
N ALA A 231 10.78 13.92 -13.20
CA ALA A 231 10.76 15.21 -12.53
C ALA A 231 9.70 15.30 -11.42
N ALA A 232 9.41 14.21 -10.71
CA ALA A 232 8.64 14.32 -9.49
C ALA A 232 9.53 14.89 -8.38
N TYR A 233 10.16 14.08 -7.54
CA TYR A 233 11.11 14.51 -6.50
C TYR A 233 11.57 13.29 -5.71
N ALA A 234 12.71 13.40 -5.03
CA ALA A 234 13.19 12.34 -4.13
C ALA A 234 12.12 12.01 -3.07
N MET A 235 11.72 10.73 -3.01
CA MET A 235 10.71 10.23 -2.08
C MET A 235 11.22 9.70 -0.73
N PRO A 236 12.53 9.62 -0.38
CA PRO A 236 12.94 9.15 0.95
C PRO A 236 12.30 9.91 2.13
N ASP A 237 11.97 11.19 1.94
CA ASP A 237 11.28 11.98 2.96
C ASP A 237 9.84 11.56 3.21
N HIS A 238 9.20 10.80 2.31
CA HIS A 238 7.83 10.31 2.52
C HIS A 238 7.74 9.42 3.75
N GLY A 239 8.59 8.39 3.84
CA GLY A 239 8.64 7.53 5.02
C GLY A 239 9.09 8.26 6.28
N LEU A 240 10.03 9.22 6.17
CA LEU A 240 10.45 10.05 7.31
C LEU A 240 9.31 10.93 7.83
N PHE A 241 8.50 11.50 6.92
CA PHE A 241 7.32 12.29 7.26
C PHE A 241 6.32 11.44 8.04
N VAL A 242 6.00 10.24 7.53
CA VAL A 242 5.12 9.26 8.17
C VAL A 242 5.67 8.84 9.55
N ALA A 243 6.96 8.54 9.66
CA ALA A 243 7.61 8.19 10.92
C ALA A 243 7.58 9.31 11.96
N GLY A 244 7.80 10.56 11.53
CA GLY A 244 7.66 11.73 12.39
C GLY A 244 6.24 11.89 12.95
N MET A 245 5.21 11.61 12.15
CA MET A 245 3.82 11.66 12.59
C MET A 245 3.52 10.59 13.64
N VAL A 246 3.89 9.34 13.36
CA VAL A 246 3.70 8.23 14.32
C VAL A 246 4.42 8.53 15.63
N ARG A 247 5.69 8.96 15.56
CA ARG A 247 6.49 9.30 16.75
C ARG A 247 5.88 10.43 17.57
N SER A 248 5.36 11.47 16.90
CA SER A 248 4.71 12.62 17.54
C SER A 248 3.41 12.24 18.28
N ILE A 249 2.59 11.37 17.67
CA ILE A 249 1.29 10.99 18.22
C ILE A 249 1.41 9.88 19.28
N ALA A 250 2.32 8.92 19.07
CA ALA A 250 2.53 7.75 19.90
C ALA A 250 4.00 7.65 20.39
N PRO A 251 4.48 8.59 21.22
CA PRO A 251 5.88 8.62 21.67
C PRO A 251 6.26 7.43 22.58
N GLY A 252 5.28 6.71 23.13
CA GLY A 252 5.52 5.49 23.90
C GLY A 252 5.64 4.21 23.05
N ALA A 253 5.33 4.27 21.76
CA ALA A 253 5.46 3.13 20.87
C ALA A 253 6.91 2.98 20.38
N GLU A 254 7.30 1.72 20.16
CA GLU A 254 8.53 1.37 19.49
C GLU A 254 8.35 1.55 17.97
N VAL A 255 9.06 2.48 17.33
CA VAL A 255 8.85 2.81 15.91
C VAL A 255 10.01 2.32 15.04
N HIS A 256 9.67 1.60 13.96
CA HIS A 256 10.60 1.18 12.92
C HIS A 256 10.19 1.79 11.59
N LEU A 257 11.13 2.47 10.92
CA LEU A 257 10.99 2.87 9.51
C LEU A 257 11.78 1.86 8.66
N ILE A 258 11.04 1.04 7.92
CA ILE A 258 11.54 -0.12 7.18
C ILE A 258 11.41 0.17 5.69
N ARG A 259 12.53 0.07 4.95
CA ARG A 259 12.52 0.25 3.50
C ARG A 259 11.72 -0.87 2.84
N ALA A 260 10.62 -0.51 2.22
CA ALA A 260 9.78 -1.36 1.37
C ALA A 260 9.60 -0.76 -0.04
N LEU A 261 10.10 0.45 -0.29
CA LEU A 261 10.05 1.15 -1.58
C LEU A 261 11.43 1.72 -1.93
N SER A 262 11.67 1.95 -3.22
CA SER A 262 12.85 2.65 -3.74
C SER A 262 12.85 4.14 -3.38
N ASP A 263 13.94 4.85 -3.68
CA ASP A 263 14.01 6.31 -3.48
C ASP A 263 13.08 7.10 -4.41
N ASN A 264 12.49 6.43 -5.40
CA ASN A 264 11.46 6.98 -6.28
C ASN A 264 10.03 6.67 -5.77
N GLY A 265 9.89 5.98 -4.63
CA GLY A 265 8.58 5.63 -4.07
C GLY A 265 7.89 4.47 -4.76
N VAL A 266 8.65 3.61 -5.45
CA VAL A 266 8.15 2.42 -6.16
C VAL A 266 8.80 1.15 -5.59
N GLY A 267 8.01 0.13 -5.35
CA GLY A 267 8.46 -1.22 -5.00
C GLY A 267 7.66 -2.27 -5.74
N ASP A 268 7.82 -3.53 -5.38
CA ASP A 268 7.06 -4.63 -5.97
C ASP A 268 6.40 -5.50 -4.90
N MET A 269 5.28 -6.12 -5.27
CA MET A 269 4.42 -6.88 -4.37
C MET A 269 5.12 -8.07 -3.76
N PHE A 270 6.03 -8.72 -4.50
CA PHE A 270 6.83 -9.83 -3.99
C PHE A 270 7.70 -9.41 -2.82
N ALA A 271 8.45 -8.31 -2.96
CA ALA A 271 9.29 -7.78 -1.88
C ALA A 271 8.47 -7.40 -0.64
N LEU A 272 7.28 -6.81 -0.82
CA LEU A 272 6.39 -6.49 0.31
C LEU A 272 5.88 -7.75 1.00
N ILE A 273 5.44 -8.77 0.26
CA ILE A 273 4.95 -10.02 0.86
C ILE A 273 6.06 -10.68 1.69
N GLN A 274 7.29 -10.73 1.16
CA GLN A 274 8.46 -11.23 1.90
C GLN A 274 8.69 -10.47 3.20
N LEU A 275 8.64 -9.13 3.16
CA LEU A 275 8.77 -8.32 4.35
C LEU A 275 7.64 -8.61 5.36
N LEU A 276 6.39 -8.61 4.89
CA LEU A 276 5.21 -8.82 5.73
C LEU A 276 5.25 -10.18 6.45
N THR A 277 5.63 -11.26 5.77
CA THR A 277 5.68 -12.60 6.37
C THR A 277 6.78 -12.75 7.40
N GLN A 278 7.92 -12.10 7.21
CA GLN A 278 9.05 -12.16 8.13
C GLN A 278 8.93 -11.18 9.31
N LEU A 279 8.11 -10.14 9.18
CA LEU A 279 8.04 -9.02 10.11
C LEU A 279 7.74 -9.41 11.57
N PRO A 280 6.75 -10.28 11.87
CA PRO A 280 6.45 -10.63 13.25
C PRO A 280 7.64 -11.28 13.96
N ASP A 281 8.32 -12.21 13.28
CA ASP A 281 9.43 -12.96 13.88
C ASP A 281 10.68 -12.08 13.97
N ALA A 282 10.96 -11.28 12.92
CA ALA A 282 12.08 -10.34 12.90
C ALA A 282 11.99 -9.25 13.99
N LEU A 283 10.77 -8.83 14.34
CA LEU A 283 10.53 -7.83 15.38
C LEU A 283 10.25 -8.46 16.75
N GLY A 284 10.26 -9.79 16.87
CA GLY A 284 10.01 -10.50 18.13
C GLY A 284 8.60 -10.25 18.68
N ILE A 285 7.59 -10.31 17.81
CA ILE A 285 6.18 -10.15 18.16
C ILE A 285 5.66 -11.45 18.76
N GLY A 286 5.10 -11.37 19.96
CA GLY A 286 4.60 -12.49 20.74
C GLY A 286 3.75 -12.02 21.90
N ASP A 287 3.64 -12.82 22.96
CA ASP A 287 2.81 -12.48 24.12
C ASP A 287 3.22 -11.14 24.75
N GLY A 288 2.24 -10.24 24.96
CA GLY A 288 2.45 -8.92 25.54
C GLY A 288 3.02 -7.86 24.59
N ARG A 289 3.41 -8.21 23.36
CA ARG A 289 3.81 -7.26 22.31
C ARG A 289 2.78 -7.24 21.18
N ARG A 290 2.44 -6.06 20.70
CA ARG A 290 1.48 -5.85 19.59
C ARG A 290 2.16 -5.14 18.44
N LEU A 291 1.81 -5.53 17.22
CA LEU A 291 2.38 -4.95 16.01
C LEU A 291 1.30 -4.25 15.20
N VAL A 292 1.53 -2.96 14.95
CA VAL A 292 0.81 -2.16 13.97
C VAL A 292 1.70 -1.98 12.74
N VAL A 293 1.25 -2.43 11.58
CA VAL A 293 1.93 -2.22 10.30
C VAL A 293 1.25 -1.06 9.59
N ASN A 294 1.97 0.02 9.32
CA ASN A 294 1.48 1.15 8.55
C ASN A 294 1.96 1.05 7.09
N LEU A 295 1.00 0.97 6.17
CA LEU A 295 1.20 0.95 4.72
C LEU A 295 0.64 2.25 4.13
N SER A 296 1.46 3.31 4.16
CA SER A 296 1.15 4.60 3.51
C SER A 296 1.38 4.55 1.98
N LEU A 297 1.01 3.44 1.37
CA LEU A 297 1.23 3.06 -0.02
C LEU A 297 0.01 2.29 -0.54
N VAL A 298 -0.11 2.17 -1.86
CA VAL A 298 -1.12 1.32 -2.50
C VAL A 298 -0.46 0.35 -3.49
N ALA A 299 -1.14 -0.74 -3.76
CA ALA A 299 -0.80 -1.62 -4.87
C ALA A 299 -1.38 -1.06 -6.16
N ASP A 300 -0.55 -0.99 -7.19
CA ASP A 300 -0.95 -0.50 -8.49
C ASP A 300 -1.58 -1.63 -9.33
N ILE A 301 -2.74 -2.06 -8.86
CA ILE A 301 -3.58 -3.04 -9.55
C ILE A 301 -4.64 -2.26 -10.33
N PRO A 302 -4.88 -2.58 -11.61
CA PRO A 302 -5.96 -1.96 -12.37
C PRO A 302 -7.31 -2.22 -11.69
N SER A 303 -8.26 -1.31 -11.84
CA SER A 303 -9.62 -1.49 -11.34
C SER A 303 -10.27 -2.73 -11.98
N PRO A 304 -11.31 -3.32 -11.37
CA PRO A 304 -12.03 -4.43 -11.99
C PRO A 304 -12.55 -4.12 -13.41
N ALA A 305 -12.91 -2.86 -13.68
CA ALA A 305 -13.32 -2.42 -15.01
C ALA A 305 -12.16 -2.43 -16.01
N GLU A 306 -11.02 -1.82 -15.64
CA GLU A 306 -9.80 -1.82 -16.47
C GLU A 306 -9.29 -3.25 -16.69
N MET A 307 -9.22 -4.07 -15.64
CA MET A 307 -8.87 -5.48 -15.77
C MET A 307 -9.85 -6.23 -16.67
N GLN A 308 -11.15 -5.94 -16.63
CA GLN A 308 -12.11 -6.58 -17.53
C GLN A 308 -11.87 -6.18 -18.99
N GLU A 309 -11.63 -4.90 -19.26
CA GLU A 309 -11.32 -4.40 -20.61
C GLU A 309 -10.01 -4.99 -21.15
N GLU A 310 -8.97 -5.06 -20.35
CA GLU A 310 -7.64 -5.51 -20.76
C GLU A 310 -7.52 -7.05 -20.77
N TRP A 311 -8.05 -7.71 -19.75
CA TRP A 311 -7.86 -9.16 -19.57
C TRP A 311 -8.96 -9.98 -20.22
N LEU A 312 -10.20 -9.48 -20.23
CA LEU A 312 -11.38 -10.22 -20.69
C LEU A 312 -12.25 -9.35 -21.63
N PRO A 313 -11.70 -8.74 -22.69
CA PRO A 313 -12.39 -7.75 -23.52
C PRO A 313 -13.72 -8.27 -24.11
N ASP A 314 -13.78 -9.56 -24.44
CA ASP A 314 -14.99 -10.21 -24.97
C ASP A 314 -16.17 -10.16 -23.98
N THR A 315 -15.92 -9.97 -22.69
CA THR A 315 -16.95 -9.92 -21.64
C THR A 315 -17.53 -8.52 -21.43
N VAL A 316 -16.89 -7.48 -21.96
CA VAL A 316 -17.29 -6.08 -21.74
C VAL A 316 -18.66 -5.82 -22.38
N GLY A 317 -19.58 -5.27 -21.59
CA GLY A 317 -20.94 -4.94 -22.04
C GLY A 317 -21.84 -6.15 -22.33
N GLN A 318 -21.37 -7.38 -22.09
CA GLN A 318 -22.16 -8.59 -22.27
C GLN A 318 -23.01 -8.88 -21.03
N PRO A 319 -24.25 -9.38 -21.20
CA PRO A 319 -25.01 -9.90 -20.06
C PRO A 319 -24.33 -11.16 -19.52
N LEU A 320 -24.04 -11.16 -18.23
CA LEU A 320 -23.40 -12.27 -17.54
C LEU A 320 -24.42 -13.01 -16.66
N THR A 321 -24.35 -14.32 -16.65
CA THR A 321 -25.01 -15.16 -15.64
C THR A 321 -24.38 -14.94 -14.27
N GLU A 322 -25.09 -15.33 -13.20
CA GLU A 322 -24.58 -15.26 -11.83
C GLU A 322 -23.26 -16.06 -11.66
N ALA A 323 -23.16 -17.22 -12.31
CA ALA A 323 -21.96 -18.04 -12.31
C ALA A 323 -20.77 -17.35 -12.99
N GLU A 324 -20.98 -16.72 -14.15
CA GLU A 324 -19.94 -15.95 -14.86
C GLU A 324 -19.50 -14.73 -14.05
N ALA A 325 -20.44 -14.03 -13.41
CA ALA A 325 -20.13 -12.91 -12.52
C ALA A 325 -19.29 -13.36 -11.31
N ALA A 326 -19.63 -14.50 -10.69
CA ALA A 326 -18.85 -15.08 -9.59
C ALA A 326 -17.43 -15.49 -10.03
N GLN A 327 -17.27 -15.98 -11.26
CA GLN A 327 -15.96 -16.30 -11.82
C GLN A 327 -15.11 -15.07 -12.12
N LEU A 328 -15.70 -13.99 -12.65
CA LEU A 328 -15.01 -12.72 -12.78
C LEU A 328 -14.48 -12.24 -11.42
N GLN A 329 -15.31 -12.26 -10.38
CA GLN A 329 -14.86 -11.92 -9.03
C GLN A 329 -13.72 -12.84 -8.55
N ALA A 330 -13.75 -14.13 -8.87
CA ALA A 330 -12.67 -15.04 -8.53
C ALA A 330 -11.37 -14.75 -9.29
N ILE A 331 -11.44 -14.28 -10.55
CA ILE A 331 -10.29 -13.82 -11.33
C ILE A 331 -9.69 -12.56 -10.67
N TRP A 332 -10.52 -11.58 -10.32
CA TRP A 332 -10.07 -10.36 -9.66
C TRP A 332 -9.39 -10.63 -8.32
N ARG A 333 -10.00 -11.49 -7.48
CA ARG A 333 -9.38 -11.95 -6.23
C ARG A 333 -8.05 -12.67 -6.47
N GLY A 334 -7.97 -13.48 -7.52
CA GLY A 334 -6.75 -14.20 -7.93
C GLY A 334 -5.59 -13.26 -8.28
N ALA A 335 -5.89 -12.10 -8.86
CA ALA A 335 -4.88 -11.12 -9.28
C ALA A 335 -4.04 -10.58 -8.11
N HIS A 336 -4.51 -10.68 -6.86
CA HIS A 336 -3.77 -10.21 -5.68
C HIS A 336 -3.90 -11.17 -4.49
N ALA A 337 -4.12 -12.46 -4.77
CA ALA A 337 -4.43 -13.45 -3.74
C ALA A 337 -3.30 -13.62 -2.73
N ALA A 338 -2.03 -13.59 -3.16
CA ALA A 338 -0.90 -13.81 -2.25
C ALA A 338 -0.74 -12.67 -1.24
N LEU A 339 -0.95 -11.41 -1.66
CA LEU A 339 -0.92 -10.28 -0.74
C LEU A 339 -2.08 -10.35 0.27
N HIS A 340 -3.28 -10.68 -0.21
CA HIS A 340 -4.44 -10.84 0.68
C HIS A 340 -4.21 -11.97 1.70
N GLN A 341 -3.69 -13.13 1.27
CA GLN A 341 -3.37 -14.23 2.16
C GLN A 341 -2.30 -13.87 3.19
N ALA A 342 -1.24 -13.15 2.81
CA ALA A 342 -0.22 -12.70 3.76
C ALA A 342 -0.80 -11.77 4.83
N ILE A 343 -1.67 -10.83 4.44
CA ILE A 343 -2.35 -9.91 5.37
C ILE A 343 -3.35 -10.65 6.26
N GLN A 344 -4.10 -11.60 5.70
CA GLN A 344 -5.03 -12.42 6.46
C GLN A 344 -4.30 -13.30 7.48
N TRP A 345 -3.16 -13.88 7.11
CA TRP A 345 -2.30 -14.63 8.03
C TRP A 345 -1.75 -13.73 9.14
N LEU A 346 -1.26 -12.54 8.80
CA LEU A 346 -0.81 -11.54 9.78
C LEU A 346 -1.89 -11.21 10.80
N ASN A 347 -3.12 -10.96 10.32
CA ASN A 347 -4.24 -10.60 11.18
C ASN A 347 -4.71 -11.77 12.04
N THR A 348 -4.99 -12.93 11.42
CA THR A 348 -5.68 -14.05 12.08
C THR A 348 -4.76 -14.97 12.86
N GLN A 349 -3.51 -15.17 12.41
CA GLN A 349 -2.56 -16.09 13.02
C GLN A 349 -1.52 -15.39 13.88
N LYS A 350 -1.10 -14.18 13.50
CA LYS A 350 -0.08 -13.40 14.23
C LYS A 350 -0.65 -12.25 15.05
N GLY A 351 -1.96 -11.98 14.96
CA GLY A 351 -2.62 -10.93 15.73
C GLY A 351 -2.10 -9.52 15.41
N VAL A 352 -1.66 -9.30 14.17
CA VAL A 352 -1.08 -8.03 13.69
C VAL A 352 -2.18 -7.15 13.11
N LEU A 353 -2.17 -5.85 13.45
CA LEU A 353 -3.03 -4.86 12.81
C LEU A 353 -2.30 -4.27 11.61
N VAL A 354 -2.88 -4.38 10.41
CA VAL A 354 -2.43 -3.65 9.23
C VAL A 354 -3.32 -2.41 9.06
N VAL A 355 -2.69 -1.25 8.84
CA VAL A 355 -3.34 0.04 8.58
C VAL A 355 -2.85 0.55 7.24
N ALA A 356 -3.75 0.88 6.32
CA ALA A 356 -3.36 1.27 4.97
C ALA A 356 -4.11 2.51 4.46
N ALA A 357 -3.42 3.28 3.62
CA ALA A 357 -4.00 4.45 2.95
C ALA A 357 -5.04 4.04 1.90
N ALA A 358 -6.20 4.70 1.89
CA ALA A 358 -7.30 4.36 0.97
C ALA A 358 -6.99 4.65 -0.51
N GLY A 359 -6.06 5.57 -0.82
CA GLY A 359 -5.77 6.02 -2.18
C GLY A 359 -6.21 7.46 -2.44
N ASN A 360 -5.69 8.05 -3.52
CA ASN A 360 -5.81 9.48 -3.83
C ASN A 360 -6.43 9.74 -5.23
N ASP A 361 -7.33 8.86 -5.67
CA ASP A 361 -7.85 8.82 -7.04
C ASP A 361 -9.09 9.70 -7.25
N ALA A 362 -9.68 10.24 -6.18
CA ALA A 362 -10.91 11.01 -6.25
C ALA A 362 -10.74 12.43 -6.84
N LEU A 363 -9.51 12.86 -7.10
CA LEU A 363 -9.23 14.21 -7.58
C LEU A 363 -9.74 14.42 -9.01
N GLY A 364 -10.79 15.22 -9.16
CA GLY A 364 -11.35 15.59 -10.45
C GLY A 364 -12.30 14.55 -11.05
N VAL A 365 -12.70 13.53 -10.28
CA VAL A 365 -13.71 12.55 -10.69
C VAL A 365 -15.07 12.87 -10.04
N GLY A 366 -16.16 12.49 -10.70
CA GLY A 366 -17.52 12.79 -10.25
C GLY A 366 -18.02 11.94 -9.08
N ALA A 367 -17.54 10.70 -8.97
CA ALA A 367 -17.85 9.78 -7.87
C ALA A 367 -16.56 9.32 -7.21
N ARG A 368 -16.55 9.27 -5.87
CA ARG A 368 -15.39 8.87 -5.08
C ARG A 368 -15.15 7.36 -5.22
N PRO A 369 -13.95 6.93 -5.66
CA PRO A 369 -13.64 5.51 -5.77
C PRO A 369 -13.62 4.81 -4.40
N ALA A 370 -13.82 3.49 -4.41
CA ALA A 370 -13.55 2.61 -3.27
C ALA A 370 -12.04 2.65 -2.89
N PRO A 371 -11.66 2.22 -1.67
CA PRO A 371 -10.26 2.15 -1.30
C PRO A 371 -9.48 1.21 -2.24
N ARG A 372 -8.20 1.50 -2.50
CA ARG A 372 -7.29 0.59 -3.23
C ARG A 372 -6.75 -0.50 -2.31
N VAL A 373 -6.23 -1.57 -2.90
CA VAL A 373 -5.47 -2.61 -2.16
C VAL A 373 -4.17 -1.99 -1.62
N PRO A 374 -3.74 -2.31 -0.38
CA PRO A 374 -4.34 -3.28 0.56
C PRO A 374 -5.45 -2.72 1.46
N ALA A 375 -5.73 -1.42 1.46
CA ALA A 375 -6.80 -0.84 2.28
C ALA A 375 -8.19 -1.45 1.99
N ALA A 376 -8.40 -1.99 0.78
CA ALA A 376 -9.64 -2.68 0.41
C ALA A 376 -9.89 -4.03 1.08
N TYR A 377 -8.93 -4.62 1.79
CA TYR A 377 -9.11 -5.93 2.44
C TYR A 377 -9.82 -5.79 3.78
N ASP A 378 -10.77 -6.69 4.07
CA ASP A 378 -11.57 -6.71 5.31
C ASP A 378 -10.69 -6.72 6.58
N GLU A 379 -9.51 -7.35 6.53
CA GLU A 379 -8.56 -7.47 7.65
C GLU A 379 -7.73 -6.19 7.93
N VAL A 380 -7.84 -5.18 7.08
CA VAL A 380 -7.02 -3.95 7.13
C VAL A 380 -7.85 -2.78 7.65
N LEU A 381 -7.29 -1.98 8.56
CA LEU A 381 -7.86 -0.68 8.88
C LEU A 381 -7.60 0.27 7.70
N SER A 382 -8.60 0.43 6.85
CA SER A 382 -8.58 1.38 5.72
C SER A 382 -8.66 2.82 6.21
N VAL A 383 -7.83 3.72 5.66
CA VAL A 383 -7.77 5.11 6.11
C VAL A 383 -7.95 6.10 4.98
N ALA A 384 -9.12 6.75 4.97
CA ALA A 384 -9.42 7.88 4.12
C ALA A 384 -8.94 9.21 4.74
N ALA A 385 -8.87 10.28 3.93
CA ALA A 385 -8.37 11.58 4.33
C ALA A 385 -9.47 12.65 4.42
N THR A 386 -9.41 13.44 5.49
CA THR A 386 -10.16 14.69 5.63
C THR A 386 -9.29 15.93 5.41
N ALA A 387 -9.93 16.97 4.87
CA ALA A 387 -9.48 18.34 4.80
C ALA A 387 -9.76 19.10 6.10
N LEU A 388 -9.37 20.37 6.18
CA LEU A 388 -9.71 21.24 7.30
C LEU A 388 -11.23 21.34 7.48
N GLY A 389 -11.66 21.28 8.75
CA GLY A 389 -13.07 21.22 9.12
C GLY A 389 -13.70 19.83 8.98
N ASP A 390 -12.88 18.77 8.98
CA ASP A 390 -13.31 17.37 8.95
C ASP A 390 -14.14 16.97 7.71
N ARG A 391 -14.03 17.79 6.65
CA ARG A 391 -14.65 17.53 5.35
C ARG A 391 -13.83 16.52 4.56
N PRO A 392 -14.41 15.76 3.63
CA PRO A 392 -13.65 14.86 2.76
C PRO A 392 -12.60 15.63 1.96
N ALA A 393 -11.37 15.12 1.92
CA ALA A 393 -10.36 15.69 1.04
C ALA A 393 -10.73 15.45 -0.43
N SER A 394 -10.42 16.41 -1.31
CA SER A 394 -10.80 16.35 -2.73
C SER A 394 -10.23 15.13 -3.46
N TYR A 395 -9.08 14.62 -3.02
CA TYR A 395 -8.38 13.50 -3.63
C TYR A 395 -8.69 12.15 -2.99
N SER A 396 -9.21 12.10 -1.76
CA SER A 396 -9.28 10.84 -0.99
C SER A 396 -10.20 9.80 -1.63
N ASN A 397 -9.83 8.54 -1.67
CA ASN A 397 -10.83 7.49 -1.90
C ASN A 397 -11.75 7.35 -0.67
N GLY A 398 -12.84 6.59 -0.82
CA GLY A 398 -13.68 6.17 0.29
C GLY A 398 -12.92 5.23 1.24
N GLY A 399 -13.35 5.16 2.50
CA GLY A 399 -12.71 4.30 3.49
C GLY A 399 -13.23 2.86 3.48
N ASP A 400 -14.51 2.66 3.14
CA ASP A 400 -15.15 1.33 3.13
C ASP A 400 -15.39 0.84 1.70
N VAL A 401 -15.22 -0.47 1.48
CA VAL A 401 -15.65 -1.12 0.23
C VAL A 401 -17.16 -1.32 0.28
N PRO A 402 -17.95 -0.78 -0.69
CA PRO A 402 -19.39 -0.96 -0.69
C PRO A 402 -19.80 -2.44 -0.68
N GLY A 403 -20.67 -2.82 0.26
CA GLY A 403 -21.17 -4.19 0.39
C GLY A 403 -20.22 -5.19 1.06
N SER A 404 -19.04 -4.77 1.51
CA SER A 404 -18.12 -5.60 2.30
C SER A 404 -18.22 -5.30 3.79
N THR A 405 -17.49 -6.05 4.62
CA THR A 405 -17.44 -5.79 6.07
C THR A 405 -16.81 -4.43 6.32
N PRO A 406 -17.52 -3.46 6.89
CA PRO A 406 -16.96 -2.12 7.00
C PRO A 406 -15.81 -2.11 8.02
N ASN A 407 -14.67 -1.52 7.64
CA ASN A 407 -13.42 -1.55 8.38
C ASN A 407 -12.62 -0.23 8.29
N GLY A 408 -13.13 0.76 7.56
CA GLY A 408 -12.48 2.04 7.36
C GLY A 408 -12.69 3.05 8.48
N VAL A 409 -11.77 4.02 8.55
CA VAL A 409 -11.90 5.29 9.26
C VAL A 409 -11.38 6.43 8.37
N ALA A 410 -11.66 7.68 8.72
CA ALA A 410 -11.04 8.84 8.11
C ALA A 410 -10.35 9.73 9.14
N THR A 411 -9.15 10.20 8.83
CA THR A 411 -8.41 11.16 9.67
C THR A 411 -7.90 12.32 8.83
N PHE A 412 -7.38 13.36 9.49
CA PHE A 412 -6.87 14.53 8.79
C PHE A 412 -5.68 14.20 7.87
N GLY A 413 -5.82 14.44 6.56
CA GLY A 413 -4.78 14.25 5.56
C GLY A 413 -4.47 15.52 4.75
N GLY A 414 -5.19 16.61 4.99
CA GLY A 414 -5.09 17.84 4.20
C GLY A 414 -5.88 17.79 2.91
N ASN A 415 -5.86 18.88 2.16
CA ASN A 415 -6.56 19.02 0.89
C ASN A 415 -5.59 19.40 -0.23
N ALA A 416 -6.04 19.19 -1.46
CA ALA A 416 -5.30 19.57 -2.64
C ALA A 416 -6.22 20.01 -3.77
N ARG A 417 -5.64 20.60 -4.80
CA ARG A 417 -6.32 20.84 -6.07
C ARG A 417 -5.51 20.26 -7.22
N ALA A 418 -6.20 19.90 -8.29
CA ALA A 418 -5.54 19.57 -9.55
C ALA A 418 -4.65 20.74 -9.98
N GLY A 419 -3.43 20.43 -10.43
CA GLY A 419 -2.57 21.40 -11.08
C GLY A 419 -3.14 21.82 -12.44
N ILE A 420 -2.47 22.77 -13.10
CA ILE A 420 -2.63 22.98 -14.55
C ILE A 420 -2.23 21.67 -15.26
N VAL A 421 -2.78 21.36 -16.45
CA VAL A 421 -2.40 20.16 -17.23
C VAL A 421 -0.88 20.01 -17.29
N GLY A 422 -0.35 18.84 -16.90
CA GLY A 422 1.08 18.57 -16.81
C GLY A 422 1.76 19.01 -15.50
N GLN A 423 1.04 19.62 -14.56
CA GLN A 423 1.55 19.95 -13.22
C GLN A 423 0.94 19.02 -12.16
N PRO A 424 1.75 18.56 -11.21
CA PRO A 424 1.26 17.74 -10.11
C PRO A 424 0.32 18.54 -9.18
N PRO A 425 -0.59 17.87 -8.46
CA PRO A 425 -1.50 18.52 -7.53
C PRO A 425 -0.77 19.34 -6.46
N GLN A 426 -1.38 20.44 -6.02
CA GLN A 426 -0.81 21.37 -5.05
C GLN A 426 -1.66 21.44 -3.80
N VAL A 427 -1.01 21.64 -2.64
CA VAL A 427 -1.72 21.96 -1.39
C VAL A 427 -2.50 23.26 -1.53
N VAL A 428 -3.60 23.35 -0.80
CA VAL A 428 -4.52 24.50 -0.85
C VAL A 428 -4.67 25.16 0.51
N ASP A 429 -5.18 26.39 0.51
CA ASP A 429 -5.69 27.03 1.72
C ASP A 429 -7.11 26.52 2.08
N ARG A 430 -7.66 26.99 3.21
CA ARG A 430 -9.03 26.67 3.67
C ARG A 430 -10.13 26.97 2.66
N GLN A 431 -9.89 27.90 1.76
CA GLN A 431 -10.81 28.33 0.71
C GLN A 431 -10.62 27.54 -0.60
N GLY A 432 -9.60 26.67 -0.68
CA GLY A 432 -9.29 25.87 -1.86
C GLY A 432 -8.38 26.56 -2.88
N ASN A 433 -7.81 27.72 -2.54
CA ASN A 433 -6.86 28.40 -3.43
C ASN A 433 -5.47 27.78 -3.29
N ALA A 434 -4.61 27.92 -4.31
CA ALA A 434 -3.22 27.54 -4.15
C ALA A 434 -2.55 28.33 -3.02
N VAL A 435 -1.77 27.62 -2.22
CA VAL A 435 -0.92 28.22 -1.20
C VAL A 435 0.20 29.00 -1.87
N GLY A 436 0.34 30.27 -1.48
CA GLY A 436 1.44 31.12 -1.89
C GLY A 436 2.22 31.65 -0.68
N PRO A 437 3.28 32.44 -0.91
CA PRO A 437 4.13 32.96 0.18
C PRO A 437 3.38 33.86 1.18
N ALA A 438 2.25 34.43 0.78
CA ALA A 438 1.41 35.29 1.61
C ALA A 438 0.33 34.51 2.40
N THR A 439 0.14 33.21 2.13
CA THR A 439 -0.87 32.41 2.80
C THR A 439 -0.46 32.19 4.26
N PRO A 440 -1.31 32.56 5.24
CA PRO A 440 -1.02 32.29 6.64
C PRO A 440 -0.86 30.79 6.90
N PRO A 441 0.16 30.33 7.64
CA PRO A 441 0.38 28.90 7.89
C PRO A 441 -0.80 28.18 8.54
N ALA A 442 -1.60 28.89 9.34
CA ALA A 442 -2.79 28.35 9.98
C ALA A 442 -3.95 28.07 8.99
N ASP A 443 -3.91 28.70 7.82
CA ASP A 443 -4.90 28.54 6.75
C ASP A 443 -4.47 27.50 5.70
N VAL A 444 -3.25 26.98 5.78
CA VAL A 444 -2.79 25.90 4.90
C VAL A 444 -3.47 24.59 5.27
N ASP A 445 -4.23 24.04 4.33
CA ASP A 445 -4.95 22.76 4.44
C ASP A 445 -4.05 21.60 4.03
N ALA A 446 -3.03 21.36 4.85
CA ALA A 446 -2.09 20.26 4.68
C ALA A 446 -1.64 19.72 6.05
N VAL A 447 -1.10 18.51 6.06
CA VAL A 447 -0.36 17.99 7.20
C VAL A 447 1.02 18.65 7.21
N ARG A 448 1.53 18.97 8.39
CA ARG A 448 2.90 19.49 8.57
C ARG A 448 3.79 18.39 9.13
N GLY A 449 4.90 18.04 8.48
CA GLY A 449 5.75 16.93 8.93
C GLY A 449 7.22 17.13 8.61
N LEU A 450 8.04 16.15 9.02
CA LEU A 450 9.48 16.17 8.80
C LEU A 450 9.83 16.10 7.32
N PHE A 451 10.83 16.86 6.90
CA PHE A 451 11.36 16.83 5.54
C PHE A 451 12.82 17.27 5.58
N ILE A 452 13.76 16.43 5.13
CA ILE A 452 15.21 16.67 5.21
C ILE A 452 15.90 16.74 3.86
N SER A 453 15.21 16.59 2.73
CA SER A 453 15.77 16.95 1.43
C SER A 453 16.10 18.44 1.41
N SER A 454 17.22 18.81 0.78
CA SER A 454 17.68 20.20 0.74
C SER A 454 16.79 21.11 -0.11
N ARG A 455 16.02 20.52 -1.02
CA ARG A 455 15.18 21.23 -1.99
C ARG A 455 13.80 20.60 -2.03
N PHE A 456 12.80 21.46 -2.24
CA PHE A 456 11.45 21.03 -2.53
C PHE A 456 11.27 20.76 -4.03
N PRO A 457 10.28 19.95 -4.40
CA PRO A 457 9.99 19.63 -5.79
C PRO A 457 9.64 20.89 -6.57
N LEU A 458 10.11 20.99 -7.82
CA LEU A 458 9.73 22.03 -8.79
C LEU A 458 9.90 23.48 -8.33
N SER A 459 10.74 23.75 -7.33
CA SER A 459 10.85 25.08 -6.75
C SER A 459 12.32 25.41 -6.39
N ALA A 460 12.71 26.68 -6.51
CA ALA A 460 14.00 27.18 -6.03
C ALA A 460 14.06 27.29 -4.49
N TRP A 461 13.02 26.84 -3.79
CA TRP A 461 12.88 27.06 -2.36
C TRP A 461 13.79 26.09 -1.59
N THR A 462 14.66 26.68 -0.79
CA THR A 462 15.54 25.94 0.11
C THR A 462 14.75 25.45 1.31
N ASN A 463 15.02 24.22 1.73
CA ASN A 463 14.49 23.71 2.97
C ASN A 463 15.24 24.32 4.16
N ALA A 464 14.68 25.41 4.69
CA ALA A 464 15.27 26.18 5.78
C ALA A 464 14.87 25.69 7.18
N THR A 465 13.81 24.89 7.30
CA THR A 465 13.17 24.61 8.59
C THR A 465 13.17 23.14 8.98
N GLY A 466 13.35 22.23 8.02
CA GLY A 466 13.15 20.79 8.22
C GLY A 466 11.68 20.37 8.23
N TRP A 467 10.77 21.30 7.92
CA TRP A 467 9.33 21.08 7.90
C TRP A 467 8.75 21.23 6.50
N ALA A 468 7.80 20.36 6.15
CA ALA A 468 7.02 20.44 4.93
C ALA A 468 5.52 20.43 5.21
N PHE A 469 4.75 21.12 4.37
CA PHE A 469 3.32 20.89 4.22
C PHE A 469 3.09 19.88 3.10
N TRP A 470 2.31 18.85 3.37
CA TRP A 470 2.00 17.78 2.41
C TRP A 470 0.60 17.22 2.66
N SER A 471 -0.10 16.82 1.59
CA SER A 471 -1.45 16.27 1.66
C SER A 471 -1.53 14.90 1.00
N GLY A 472 -2.32 13.99 1.57
CA GLY A 472 -2.51 12.63 1.06
C GLY A 472 -3.11 11.68 2.09
N THR A 473 -3.77 10.62 1.63
CA THR A 473 -4.17 9.49 2.50
C THR A 473 -2.97 8.82 3.15
N SER A 474 -1.79 8.89 2.53
CA SER A 474 -0.50 8.49 3.09
C SER A 474 -0.16 9.19 4.42
N PHE A 475 -0.72 10.38 4.68
CA PHE A 475 -0.54 11.12 5.93
C PHE A 475 -1.75 11.03 6.86
N ALA A 476 -2.90 10.57 6.35
CA ALA A 476 -4.01 10.18 7.21
C ALA A 476 -3.73 8.83 7.90
N ALA A 477 -3.29 7.82 7.15
CA ALA A 477 -2.97 6.49 7.66
C ALA A 477 -2.10 6.45 8.94
N PRO A 478 -0.96 7.18 9.04
CA PRO A 478 -0.13 7.16 10.25
C PRO A 478 -0.80 7.78 11.47
N ILE A 479 -1.77 8.67 11.30
CA ILE A 479 -2.56 9.20 12.43
C ILE A 479 -3.40 8.07 13.02
N ALA A 480 -4.13 7.34 12.17
CA ALA A 480 -4.91 6.19 12.60
C ALA A 480 -4.03 5.09 13.20
N ALA A 481 -2.87 4.78 12.59
CA ALA A 481 -1.93 3.79 13.10
C ALA A 481 -1.38 4.17 14.49
N ALA A 482 -1.04 5.44 14.71
CA ALA A 482 -0.55 5.90 16.00
C ALA A 482 -1.65 5.96 17.08
N ILE A 483 -2.88 6.33 16.71
CA ILE A 483 -4.05 6.24 17.59
C ILE A 483 -4.31 4.78 17.97
N ALA A 484 -4.33 3.88 16.99
CA ALA A 484 -4.46 2.44 17.20
C ALA A 484 -3.39 1.94 18.17
N ALA A 485 -2.13 2.33 17.98
CA ALA A 485 -1.04 1.94 18.87
C ALA A 485 -1.27 2.42 20.32
N ARG A 486 -1.75 3.64 20.53
CA ARG A 486 -2.04 4.16 21.88
C ARG A 486 -3.24 3.50 22.55
N VAL A 487 -4.27 3.13 21.78
CA VAL A 487 -5.40 2.35 22.31
C VAL A 487 -4.92 0.95 22.67
N TRP A 488 -4.17 0.30 21.78
CA TRP A 488 -3.71 -1.08 21.98
C TRP A 488 -2.71 -1.23 23.14
N ALA A 489 -1.91 -0.19 23.41
CA ALA A 489 -1.01 -0.17 24.57
C ALA A 489 -1.73 -0.30 25.92
N ARG A 490 -3.03 0.03 25.98
CA ARG A 490 -3.89 -0.14 27.17
C ARG A 490 -4.75 -1.40 27.14
N HIS A 491 -5.00 -1.91 25.95
CA HIS A 491 -5.97 -2.97 25.66
C HIS A 491 -5.30 -4.11 24.87
N GLY A 492 -4.14 -4.55 25.35
CA GLY A 492 -3.29 -5.55 24.73
C GLY A 492 -3.97 -6.91 24.55
N ASP A 493 -5.05 -7.19 25.28
CA ASP A 493 -5.89 -8.37 25.09
C ASP A 493 -6.82 -8.29 23.86
N TRP A 494 -7.00 -7.10 23.27
CA TRP A 494 -7.85 -6.94 22.08
C TRP A 494 -7.21 -7.55 20.85
N LEU A 495 -8.03 -8.28 20.09
CA LEU A 495 -7.69 -8.74 18.74
C LEU A 495 -7.76 -7.55 17.76
N PRO A 496 -7.05 -7.61 16.61
CA PRO A 496 -7.07 -6.53 15.61
C PRO A 496 -8.49 -6.12 15.19
N GLY A 497 -9.40 -7.08 14.96
CA GLY A 497 -10.79 -6.79 14.60
C GLY A 497 -11.57 -6.04 15.69
N THR A 498 -11.31 -6.31 16.97
CA THR A 498 -11.90 -5.57 18.10
C THR A 498 -11.40 -4.13 18.11
N LEU A 499 -10.11 -3.93 17.89
CA LEU A 499 -9.51 -2.59 17.81
C LEU A 499 -10.08 -1.78 16.63
N ILE A 500 -10.21 -2.39 15.44
CA ILE A 500 -10.86 -1.76 14.28
C ILE A 500 -12.30 -1.36 14.63
N ALA A 501 -13.10 -2.28 15.15
CA ALA A 501 -14.49 -2.00 15.51
C ALA A 501 -14.61 -0.85 16.52
N ALA A 502 -13.71 -0.79 17.50
CA ALA A 502 -13.69 0.26 18.52
C ALA A 502 -13.32 1.63 17.93
N LEU A 503 -12.32 1.71 17.04
CA LEU A 503 -11.94 2.96 16.36
C LEU A 503 -13.02 3.49 15.42
N ARG A 504 -13.88 2.60 14.89
CA ARG A 504 -15.01 2.94 14.02
C ARG A 504 -16.26 3.42 14.75
N GLN A 505 -16.25 3.41 16.07
CA GLN A 505 -17.32 3.99 16.89
C GLN A 505 -16.81 5.28 17.56
N PRO A 506 -16.42 6.31 16.79
CA PRO A 506 -15.98 7.55 17.41
C PRO A 506 -17.13 8.15 18.22
N PRO A 507 -16.84 8.76 19.37
CA PRO A 507 -17.84 9.40 20.20
C PRO A 507 -18.41 10.63 19.48
N GLY A 508 -19.69 10.58 19.14
CA GLY A 508 -20.39 11.66 18.43
C GLY A 508 -21.36 11.13 17.38
N THR A 509 -21.99 12.05 16.64
CA THR A 509 -22.89 11.72 15.53
C THR A 509 -22.11 11.47 14.25
N VAL A 510 -22.57 10.50 13.45
CA VAL A 510 -22.15 10.30 12.05
C VAL A 510 -22.31 11.64 11.32
N THR A 511 -21.21 12.19 10.81
CA THR A 511 -21.21 13.48 10.11
C THR A 511 -21.63 13.32 8.65
N ALA A 512 -22.06 14.41 7.99
CA ALA A 512 -22.27 14.39 6.53
C ALA A 512 -21.01 13.95 5.77
N SER A 513 -19.83 14.31 6.29
CA SER A 513 -18.53 13.88 5.78
C SER A 513 -18.30 12.38 5.94
N SER A 514 -18.83 11.77 7.01
CA SER A 514 -18.77 10.32 7.20
C SER A 514 -19.59 9.59 6.13
N ALA A 515 -20.75 10.14 5.76
CA ALA A 515 -21.57 9.58 4.70
C ALA A 515 -20.89 9.67 3.32
N GLU A 516 -20.26 10.80 3.00
CA GLU A 516 -19.58 10.99 1.71
C GLU A 516 -18.30 10.12 1.57
N LEU A 517 -17.56 9.90 2.66
CA LEU A 517 -16.40 9.01 2.66
C LEU A 517 -16.78 7.54 2.80
N GLY A 518 -18.06 7.26 3.10
CA GLY A 518 -18.55 5.92 3.41
C GLY A 518 -18.02 5.36 4.74
N THR A 519 -17.38 6.17 5.60
CA THR A 519 -16.66 5.74 6.80
C THR A 519 -16.72 6.78 7.93
N PRO A 520 -16.67 6.40 9.22
CA PRO A 520 -16.57 7.36 10.33
C PRO A 520 -15.30 8.23 10.29
N VAL A 521 -15.43 9.47 10.77
CA VAL A 521 -14.31 10.44 10.88
C VAL A 521 -13.79 10.52 12.32
N ILE A 522 -12.47 10.39 12.49
CA ILE A 522 -11.75 10.64 13.74
C ILE A 522 -11.18 12.07 13.70
N ALA A 523 -11.93 13.02 14.25
CA ALA A 523 -11.64 14.46 14.21
C ALA A 523 -10.57 14.87 15.25
N VAL A 524 -9.29 14.69 14.91
CA VAL A 524 -8.16 14.89 15.85
C VAL A 524 -7.28 16.12 15.61
N ARG A 525 -7.59 16.94 14.61
CA ARG A 525 -6.88 18.20 14.32
C ARG A 525 -7.42 19.40 15.10
#